data_AF-A0A1Q3JLH3-F1
#
_entry.id   AF-A0A1Q3JLH3-F1
#
_cell.length_a   1.000
_cell.length_b   1.000
_cell.length_c   1.000
_cell.angle_alpha   90.00
_cell.angle_beta   90.00
_cell.angle_gamma   90.00
#
_symmetry.space_group_name_H-M   'P 1'
#
loop_
_entity.id
_entity.type
_entity.pdbx_description
1 polymer ?
#
loop_
_entity_poly.entity_id
_entity_poly.type
_entity_poly.pdbx_seq_one_letter_code
_entity_poly.pdbx_strand_id
1 'polypeptide(L)'
;MPPRSVVDPTDFADLLPQVFILGRERAGVYPLRLAGGFVTDLHGRGLRHENMLNLWSPFDRAPLQATLERCRTRPAPFVVKAEIRADEVGPVPMEVLFAPLSTAAGGVDRFIGLYQPTAMLHRLQGRPANALAIRSIEGQDHLEAPRLRLA
;
A
#
# COMPACT_ATOMS: atom_id res chain seq x y z
N MET A 1 -9.16 -14.89 1.69
CA MET A 1 -8.00 -14.19 1.10
C MET A 1 -7.37 -15.11 0.06
N PRO A 2 -7.07 -14.60 -1.16
CA PRO A 2 -6.53 -15.44 -2.21
C PRO A 2 -5.09 -15.90 -1.88
N PRO A 3 -4.70 -17.14 -2.23
CA PRO A 3 -3.31 -17.56 -2.20
C PRO A 3 -2.49 -16.76 -3.23
N ARG A 4 -1.21 -16.45 -2.93
CA ARG A 4 -0.36 -15.71 -3.88
C ARG A 4 -0.28 -16.33 -5.29
N SER A 5 -0.41 -17.65 -5.38
CA SER A 5 -0.21 -18.40 -6.62
C SER A 5 -1.34 -18.23 -7.63
N VAL A 6 -2.47 -17.63 -7.23
CA VAL A 6 -3.60 -17.37 -8.13
C VAL A 6 -3.70 -15.90 -8.54
N VAL A 7 -2.76 -15.05 -8.10
CA VAL A 7 -2.69 -13.65 -8.55
C VAL A 7 -1.68 -13.60 -9.68
N ASP A 8 -2.15 -13.54 -10.92
CA ASP A 8 -1.30 -13.32 -12.10
C ASP A 8 -1.15 -11.81 -12.35
N PRO A 9 0.07 -11.25 -12.24
CA PRO A 9 0.32 -9.85 -12.54
C PRO A 9 -0.09 -9.41 -13.95
N THR A 10 -0.13 -10.32 -14.93
CA THR A 10 -0.51 -9.95 -16.31
C THR A 10 -1.98 -9.57 -16.46
N ASP A 11 -2.85 -10.03 -15.54
CA ASP A 11 -4.28 -9.71 -15.55
C ASP A 11 -4.57 -8.22 -15.31
N PHE A 12 -3.58 -7.48 -14.79
CA PHE A 12 -3.67 -6.04 -14.51
C PHE A 12 -2.38 -5.32 -14.90
N ALA A 13 -1.85 -5.66 -16.07
CA ALA A 13 -0.57 -5.15 -16.60
C ALA A 13 -0.43 -3.61 -16.51
N ASP A 14 -1.49 -2.87 -16.82
CA ASP A 14 -1.51 -1.39 -16.79
C ASP A 14 -1.34 -0.81 -15.38
N LEU A 15 -1.65 -1.58 -14.34
CA LEU A 15 -1.50 -1.17 -12.94
C LEU A 15 -0.13 -1.54 -12.37
N LEU A 16 0.65 -2.41 -13.02
CA LEU A 16 1.94 -2.88 -12.51
C LEU A 16 2.92 -1.76 -12.15
N PRO A 17 3.02 -0.63 -12.88
CA PRO A 17 3.86 0.49 -12.45
C PRO A 17 3.48 1.04 -11.08
N GLN A 18 2.20 0.99 -10.71
CA GLN A 18 1.64 1.52 -9.46
C GLN A 18 1.64 0.50 -8.31
N VAL A 19 1.94 -0.78 -8.60
CA VAL A 19 1.89 -1.87 -7.64
C VAL A 19 3.19 -1.96 -6.83
N PHE A 20 3.06 -2.32 -5.56
CA PHE A 20 4.20 -2.73 -4.73
C PHE A 20 3.86 -4.01 -3.95
N ILE A 21 4.91 -4.72 -3.52
CA ILE A 21 4.78 -5.88 -2.64
C ILE A 21 5.65 -5.64 -1.41
N LEU A 22 5.03 -5.74 -0.24
CA LEU A 22 5.71 -5.74 1.05
C LEU A 22 5.94 -7.16 1.52
N GLY A 23 7.12 -7.41 2.07
CA GLY A 23 7.31 -8.49 3.03
C GLY A 23 7.01 -8.00 4.45
N ARG A 24 7.06 -8.94 5.40
CA ARG A 24 6.95 -8.66 6.82
C ARG A 24 7.92 -9.55 7.60
N GLU A 25 9.04 -8.97 8.05
CA GLU A 25 10.08 -9.70 8.79
C GLU A 25 9.79 -9.71 10.29
N ARG A 26 9.52 -8.54 10.87
CA ARG A 26 9.10 -8.36 12.26
C ARG A 26 8.25 -7.09 12.37
N ALA A 27 7.59 -6.88 13.52
CA ALA A 27 6.75 -5.70 13.70
C ALA A 27 7.59 -4.44 13.47
N GLY A 28 7.06 -3.54 12.64
CA GLY A 28 7.76 -2.32 12.23
C GLY A 28 8.80 -2.50 11.12
N VAL A 29 9.00 -3.71 10.58
CA VAL A 29 9.92 -3.97 9.45
C VAL A 29 9.15 -4.60 8.29
N TYR A 30 8.84 -3.75 7.31
CA TYR A 30 8.05 -4.06 6.14
C TYR A 30 8.86 -3.77 4.87
N PRO A 31 9.80 -4.64 4.49
CA PRO A 31 10.67 -4.40 3.35
C PRO A 31 9.88 -4.46 2.04
N LEU A 32 10.11 -3.48 1.17
CA LEU A 32 9.64 -3.49 -0.22
C LEU A 32 10.37 -4.57 -1.01
N ARG A 33 9.64 -5.63 -1.36
CA ARG A 33 10.13 -6.75 -2.19
C ARG A 33 10.00 -6.44 -3.69
N LEU A 34 8.97 -5.67 -4.04
CA LEU A 34 8.72 -5.15 -5.37
C LEU A 34 8.17 -3.72 -5.25
N ALA A 35 8.59 -2.85 -6.15
CA ALA A 35 8.01 -1.54 -6.37
C ALA A 35 7.97 -1.34 -7.89
N GLY A 36 6.77 -1.05 -8.43
CA GLY A 36 6.59 -0.73 -9.84
C GLY A 36 7.24 0.61 -10.20
N GLY A 37 7.41 0.84 -11.50
CA GLY A 37 8.11 2.02 -12.04
C GLY A 37 7.53 3.34 -11.53
N PHE A 38 6.21 3.49 -11.49
CA PHE A 38 5.58 4.70 -10.95
C PHE A 38 5.92 4.91 -9.47
N VAL A 39 5.91 3.85 -8.65
CA VAL A 39 6.25 3.95 -7.22
C VAL A 39 7.69 4.41 -7.03
N THR A 40 8.65 3.86 -7.80
CA THR A 40 10.06 4.28 -7.72
C THR A 40 10.28 5.69 -8.25
N ASP A 41 9.60 6.05 -9.35
CA ASP A 41 9.72 7.37 -9.98
C ASP A 41 9.15 8.46 -9.09
N LEU A 42 8.00 8.20 -8.44
CA LEU A 42 7.38 9.12 -7.49
C LEU A 42 8.34 9.48 -6.35
N HIS A 43 9.09 8.50 -5.83
CA HIS A 43 10.04 8.72 -4.74
C HIS A 43 11.45 9.14 -5.23
N GLY A 44 11.70 9.15 -6.54
CA GLY A 44 12.97 9.55 -7.14
C GLY A 44 14.18 8.70 -6.74
N ARG A 45 13.97 7.48 -6.23
CA ARG A 45 15.03 6.60 -5.72
C ARG A 45 14.65 5.12 -5.80
N GLY A 46 15.67 4.25 -5.77
CA GLY A 46 15.46 2.82 -5.62
C GLY A 46 14.84 2.48 -4.27
N LEU A 47 13.77 1.68 -4.27
CA LEU A 47 13.01 1.32 -3.05
C LEU A 47 13.18 -0.15 -2.64
N ARG A 48 14.01 -0.91 -3.34
CA ARG A 48 14.19 -2.34 -3.04
C ARG A 48 14.77 -2.50 -1.63
N HIS A 49 14.14 -3.34 -0.82
CA HIS A 49 14.48 -3.61 0.59
C HIS A 49 14.30 -2.44 1.56
N GLU A 50 13.86 -1.27 1.08
CA GLU A 50 13.49 -0.17 1.96
C GLU A 50 12.30 -0.55 2.83
N ASN A 51 12.33 -0.12 4.09
CA ASN A 51 11.20 -0.30 4.96
C ASN A 51 10.09 0.68 4.54
N MET A 52 8.93 0.16 4.13
CA MET A 52 7.80 0.97 3.65
C MET A 52 7.40 2.06 4.65
N LEU A 53 7.50 1.82 5.96
CA LEU A 53 7.18 2.85 6.97
C LEU A 53 8.04 4.12 6.83
N ASN A 54 9.24 4.02 6.25
CA ASN A 54 10.10 5.18 6.02
C ASN A 54 9.60 6.09 4.89
N LEU A 55 8.67 5.63 4.05
CA LEU A 55 8.03 6.44 3.00
C LEU A 55 6.94 7.35 3.57
N TRP A 56 6.52 7.13 4.81
CA TRP A 56 5.50 7.90 5.51
C TRP A 56 6.15 8.89 6.47
N SER A 57 5.40 9.96 6.76
CA SER A 57 5.78 10.95 7.76
C SER A 57 6.10 10.25 9.09
N PRO A 58 7.06 10.74 9.90
CA PRO A 58 7.40 10.11 11.18
C PRO A 58 6.18 9.92 12.11
N PHE A 59 5.23 10.85 12.07
CA PHE A 59 4.00 10.81 12.86
C PHE A 59 3.07 9.65 12.44
N ASP A 60 3.07 9.31 11.16
CA ASP A 60 2.14 8.34 10.58
C ASP A 60 2.65 6.89 10.60
N ARG A 61 3.92 6.67 10.97
CA ARG A 61 4.51 5.32 10.98
C ARG A 61 3.83 4.39 11.98
N ALA A 62 3.56 4.90 13.19
CA ALA A 62 2.92 4.12 14.25
C ALA A 62 1.47 3.72 13.90
N PRO A 63 0.56 4.63 13.48
CA PRO A 63 -0.80 4.24 13.11
C PRO A 63 -0.84 3.31 11.89
N LEU A 64 0.05 3.49 10.90
CA LEU A 64 0.16 2.57 9.77
C LEU A 64 0.64 1.19 10.19
N GLN A 65 1.70 1.11 11.00
CA GLN A 65 2.18 -0.15 11.55
C GLN A 65 1.07 -0.88 12.32
N ALA A 66 0.34 -0.19 13.19
CA ALA A 66 -0.74 -0.79 13.96
C ALA A 66 -1.83 -1.35 13.04
N THR A 67 -2.14 -0.66 11.94
CA THR A 67 -3.12 -1.11 10.94
C THR A 67 -2.64 -2.35 10.18
N LEU A 68 -1.38 -2.37 9.74
CA LEU A 68 -0.78 -3.55 9.09
C LEU A 68 -0.77 -4.78 10.01
N GLU A 69 -0.46 -4.61 11.31
CA GLU A 69 -0.49 -5.72 12.28
C GLU A 69 -1.93 -6.18 12.57
N ARG A 70 -2.91 -5.27 12.63
CA ARG A 70 -4.34 -5.65 12.73
C ARG A 70 -4.79 -6.43 11.50
N CYS A 71 -4.44 -5.96 10.30
CA CYS A 71 -4.73 -6.66 9.04
C CYS A 71 -4.09 -8.07 9.02
N ARG A 72 -2.94 -8.25 9.66
CA ARG A 72 -2.29 -9.57 9.80
C ARG A 72 -3.10 -10.56 10.63
N THR A 73 -3.76 -10.10 11.69
CA THR A 73 -4.55 -10.94 12.61
C THR A 73 -6.01 -11.08 12.16
N ARG A 74 -6.54 -10.09 11.44
CA ARG A 74 -7.86 -10.08 10.81
C ARG A 74 -7.72 -9.66 9.34
N PRO A 75 -7.41 -10.61 8.43
CA PRO A 75 -7.10 -10.31 7.04
C PRO A 75 -8.27 -9.67 6.29
N ALA A 76 -8.19 -8.34 6.12
CA ALA A 76 -9.08 -7.54 5.30
C ALA A 76 -8.27 -6.43 4.61
N PRO A 77 -8.52 -6.13 3.32
CA PRO A 77 -7.91 -4.99 2.67
C PRO A 77 -8.29 -3.67 3.34
N PHE A 78 -7.40 -2.69 3.27
CA PHE A 78 -7.66 -1.33 3.71
C PHE A 78 -7.00 -0.33 2.75
N VAL A 79 -7.56 0.87 2.69
CA VAL A 79 -7.08 2.00 1.90
C VAL A 79 -6.65 3.09 2.86
N VAL A 80 -5.48 3.67 2.60
CA VAL A 80 -5.00 4.86 3.28
C VAL A 80 -5.21 6.04 2.34
N LYS A 81 -6.08 6.98 2.72
CA LYS A 81 -6.12 8.29 2.06
C LYS A 81 -4.93 9.08 2.57
N ALA A 82 -4.11 9.54 1.66
CA ALA A 82 -2.82 10.15 1.95
C ALA A 82 -2.64 11.44 1.14
N GLU A 83 -1.65 12.22 1.57
CA GLU A 83 -1.11 13.34 0.83
C GLU A 83 0.36 13.06 0.52
N ILE A 84 0.72 13.20 -0.76
CA ILE A 84 2.11 13.23 -1.20
C ILE A 84 2.69 14.58 -0.79
N ARG A 85 3.82 14.55 -0.08
CA ARG A 85 4.60 15.73 0.29
C ARG A 85 5.88 15.76 -0.55
N ALA A 86 6.21 16.95 -1.05
CA ALA A 86 7.40 17.24 -1.82
C ALA A 86 7.89 18.64 -1.46
N ASP A 87 9.16 18.93 -1.74
CA ASP A 87 9.77 20.20 -1.36
C ASP A 87 9.18 21.36 -2.16
N GLU A 88 8.82 22.45 -1.46
CA GLU A 88 8.30 23.70 -2.04
C GLU A 88 7.00 23.57 -2.84
N VAL A 89 6.31 22.44 -2.72
CA VAL A 89 5.08 22.15 -3.48
C VAL A 89 3.94 21.76 -2.54
N GLY A 90 2.73 22.20 -2.87
CA GLY A 90 1.52 21.86 -2.11
C GLY A 90 1.21 20.35 -2.13
N PRO A 91 0.51 19.83 -1.11
CA PRO A 91 0.19 18.40 -1.04
C PRO A 91 -0.67 17.94 -2.22
N VAL A 92 -0.37 16.74 -2.73
CA VAL A 92 -1.14 16.09 -3.79
C VAL A 92 -1.84 14.85 -3.20
N PRO A 93 -3.17 14.75 -3.27
CA PRO A 93 -3.89 13.63 -2.67
C PRO A 93 -3.62 12.31 -3.43
N MET A 94 -3.54 11.23 -2.67
CA MET A 94 -3.30 9.87 -3.14
C MET A 94 -4.04 8.87 -2.26
N GLU A 95 -4.45 7.76 -2.84
CA GLU A 95 -4.91 6.59 -2.10
C GLU A 95 -3.86 5.48 -2.19
N VAL A 96 -3.64 4.79 -1.07
CA VAL A 96 -2.75 3.63 -1.00
C VAL A 96 -3.54 2.43 -0.52
N LEU A 97 -3.80 1.49 -1.42
CA LEU A 97 -4.41 0.21 -1.08
C LEU A 97 -3.36 -0.70 -0.44
N PHE A 98 -3.77 -1.44 0.58
CA PHE A 98 -3.04 -2.57 1.15
C PHE A 98 -3.99 -3.77 1.21
N ALA A 99 -3.65 -4.84 0.51
CA ALA A 99 -4.36 -6.10 0.57
C ALA A 99 -3.41 -7.20 1.09
N PRO A 100 -3.80 -7.94 2.14
CA PRO A 100 -2.98 -9.02 2.65
C PRO A 100 -2.93 -10.17 1.63
N LEU A 101 -1.80 -10.87 1.57
CA LEU A 101 -1.62 -12.08 0.76
C LEU A 101 -1.36 -13.29 1.67
N SER A 102 -1.96 -14.44 1.36
CA SER A 102 -1.75 -15.69 2.09
C SER A 102 -0.43 -16.36 1.69
N THR A 103 0.32 -16.82 2.69
CA THR A 103 1.34 -17.85 2.47
C THR A 103 0.72 -19.22 2.24
N ALA A 104 1.48 -20.12 1.64
CA ALA A 104 1.12 -21.54 1.56
C ALA A 104 0.96 -22.20 2.95
N ALA A 105 1.57 -21.62 3.99
CA ALA A 105 1.52 -22.10 5.37
C ALA A 105 0.39 -21.44 6.22
N GLY A 106 -0.51 -20.66 5.62
CA GLY A 106 -1.73 -20.18 6.29
C GLY A 106 -1.60 -18.89 7.10
N GLY A 107 -0.60 -18.03 6.84
CA GLY A 107 -0.45 -16.72 7.50
C GLY A 107 -0.30 -15.54 6.53
N VAL A 108 -0.36 -14.32 7.05
CA VAL A 108 -0.06 -13.08 6.29
C VAL A 108 1.38 -12.65 6.58
N ASP A 109 2.27 -12.88 5.63
CA ASP A 109 3.67 -12.39 5.66
C ASP A 109 3.95 -11.33 4.57
N ARG A 110 2.96 -11.06 3.72
CA ARG A 110 3.07 -10.17 2.58
C ARG A 110 1.80 -9.37 2.39
N PHE A 111 1.99 -8.19 1.82
CA PHE A 111 0.92 -7.32 1.37
C PHE A 111 1.20 -6.94 -0.08
N ILE A 112 0.18 -6.99 -0.92
CA ILE A 112 0.19 -6.26 -2.19
C ILE A 112 -0.44 -4.91 -1.94
N GLY A 113 0.07 -3.88 -2.60
CA GLY A 113 -0.56 -2.57 -2.55
C GLY A 113 -0.45 -1.83 -3.86
N LEU A 114 -1.21 -0.75 -3.95
CA LEU A 114 -1.36 0.08 -5.13
C LEU A 114 -1.29 1.54 -4.73
N TYR A 115 -0.44 2.32 -5.40
CA TYR A 115 -0.47 3.79 -5.31
C TYR A 115 -1.43 4.34 -6.36
N GLN A 116 -2.45 5.07 -5.93
CA GLN A 116 -3.43 5.68 -6.81
C GLN A 116 -3.52 7.18 -6.52
N PRO A 117 -2.78 8.03 -7.25
CA PRO A 117 -2.98 9.47 -7.19
C PRO A 117 -4.43 9.81 -7.53
N THR A 118 -5.07 10.65 -6.70
CA THR A 118 -6.47 11.09 -6.91
C THR A 118 -6.56 12.52 -7.42
N ALA A 119 -5.39 13.12 -7.71
CA ALA A 119 -5.25 14.37 -8.43
C ALA A 119 -4.09 14.28 -9.43
N MET A 120 -4.00 15.28 -10.30
CA MET A 120 -2.96 15.35 -11.32
C MET A 120 -1.55 15.48 -10.71
N LEU A 121 -0.66 14.55 -11.06
CA LEU A 121 0.72 14.52 -10.57
C LEU A 121 1.60 15.69 -11.06
N HIS A 122 1.24 16.37 -12.16
CA HIS A 122 1.98 17.55 -12.62
C HIS A 122 2.06 18.65 -11.54
N ARG A 123 1.13 18.62 -10.57
CA ARG A 123 1.15 19.50 -9.40
C ARG A 123 2.41 19.34 -8.56
N LEU A 124 3.09 18.18 -8.61
CA LEU A 124 4.39 17.94 -7.98
C LEU A 124 5.55 18.67 -8.69
N GLN A 125 5.33 19.23 -9.89
CA GLN A 125 6.34 19.98 -10.65
C GLN A 125 7.64 19.21 -10.88
N GLY A 126 7.56 17.88 -11.03
CA GLY A 126 8.72 17.00 -11.19
C GLY A 126 9.54 16.79 -9.91
N ARG A 127 9.09 17.29 -8.75
CA ARG A 127 9.73 17.03 -7.46
C ARG A 127 9.38 15.62 -6.95
N PRO A 128 10.37 14.87 -6.41
CA PRO A 128 10.09 13.58 -5.81
C PRO A 128 9.33 13.74 -4.49
N ALA A 129 8.55 12.73 -4.16
CA ALA A 129 7.86 12.60 -2.88
C ALA A 129 8.87 12.36 -1.75
N ASN A 130 8.95 13.29 -0.80
CA ASN A 130 9.79 13.17 0.39
C ASN A 130 9.11 12.33 1.49
N ALA A 131 7.78 12.39 1.58
CA ALA A 131 6.97 11.62 2.51
C ALA A 131 5.52 11.52 2.05
N LEU A 132 4.82 10.52 2.57
CA LEU A 132 3.37 10.40 2.53
C LEU A 132 2.80 10.76 3.91
N ALA A 133 1.75 11.57 3.95
CA ALA A 133 1.04 11.92 5.18
C ALA A 133 -0.36 11.30 5.20
N ILE A 134 -0.75 10.67 6.29
CA ILE A 134 -2.07 10.01 6.41
C ILE A 134 -3.15 11.06 6.67
N ARG A 135 -4.25 10.96 5.91
CA ARG A 135 -5.49 11.71 6.12
C ARG A 135 -6.56 10.87 6.79
N SER A 136 -6.72 9.63 6.33
CA SER A 136 -7.60 8.63 6.95
C SER A 136 -7.12 7.23 6.58
N ILE A 137 -7.52 6.26 7.40
CA ILE A 137 -7.36 4.83 7.11
C ILE A 137 -8.76 4.24 7.09
N GLU A 138 -9.15 3.65 5.98
CA GLU A 138 -10.46 3.09 5.72
C GLU A 138 -10.30 1.60 5.44
N GLY A 139 -10.92 0.74 6.23
CA GLY A 139 -10.87 -0.71 6.05
C GLY A 139 -12.27 -1.29 6.04
N GLN A 140 -12.45 -2.42 5.36
CA GLN A 140 -13.64 -3.23 5.60
C GLN A 140 -13.43 -4.00 6.90
N ASP A 141 -14.08 -3.55 7.98
CA ASP A 141 -14.48 -4.51 9.00
C ASP A 141 -15.38 -5.52 8.30
N HIS A 142 -15.13 -6.81 8.52
CA HIS A 142 -15.83 -7.90 7.86
C HIS A 142 -17.34 -7.82 8.18
N LEU A 143 -18.10 -7.02 7.42
CA LEU A 143 -19.52 -7.26 7.25
C LEU A 143 -19.59 -8.64 6.60
N GLU A 144 -20.24 -9.58 7.29
CA GLU A 144 -20.56 -10.91 6.76
C GLU A 144 -20.92 -10.76 5.28
N ALA A 145 -20.22 -11.51 4.42
CA ALA A 145 -20.51 -11.51 2.99
C ALA A 145 -22.03 -11.59 2.79
N PRO A 146 -22.65 -10.72 1.96
CA PRO A 146 -24.08 -10.79 1.73
C PRO A 146 -24.36 -12.19 1.21
N ARG A 147 -25.04 -13.01 2.03
CA ARG A 147 -25.55 -14.31 1.59
C ARG A 147 -26.55 -14.00 0.50
N LEU A 148 -26.10 -14.06 -0.75
CA LEU A 148 -26.97 -14.12 -1.92
C LEU A 148 -27.85 -15.36 -1.70
N ARG A 149 -29.06 -15.12 -1.19
CA ARG A 149 -30.13 -16.11 -1.25
C ARG A 149 -30.53 -16.18 -2.71
N LEU A 150 -30.03 -17.19 -3.41
CA LEU A 150 -30.62 -17.60 -4.67
C LEU A 150 -32.04 -18.07 -4.34
N ALA A 151 -33.02 -17.30 -4.80
CA ALA A 151 -34.43 -17.67 -4.81
C ALA A 151 -34.71 -18.58 -6.01
#